data_AF-A0A8T0FI64-F1
#
_entry.id   AF-A0A8T0FI64-F1
#
_cell.length_a   1.000
_cell.length_b   1.000
_cell.length_c   1.000
_cell.angle_alpha   90.00
_cell.angle_beta   90.00
_cell.angle_gamma   90.00
#
_symmetry.space_group_name_H-M   'P 1'
#
loop_
_entity.id
_entity.type
_entity.pdbx_description
1 polymer ?
#
loop_
_entity_poly.entity_id
_entity_poly.type
_entity_poly.pdbx_seq_one_letter_code
_entity_poly.pdbx_strand_id
1 'polypeptide(L)'
;MLKRSSIVWGKLKGLPWWPGIVVDADDCGQSNVRNDHQTKLWIFWFGDHKVSQVESKNLKEFEENFCEKSVSKNKLLKCAVEEVLIILADRYNIEYSDPSSLFEWAKEGFKKKMPLPSGESISLYLPDIVKTALQKHYPKRKSESSSEDDSENEIVNVLNEVSKGRKSLEDICVMCCKSKNSVIMKHPLFVGGVCQKCKKDMDKIIEADKGKANDICVLCGQGGNLIYCGNSMCLCAYCKTCIDYMAPKGSFSKILKDNDWKCYLCEPKRQAGCLIKRREIYLSMSAATPIIPPEKVPIRVIGDTNAALSVLKKKKIAVDLYCTESSQLQEPSTSKRHDLYTDFSDEEFHEISADFVFGSFFVPSSVVDDREKVLESFSTSFYRFLYRLNGARVVMPSLFFFYMSDGEFMDDEIKSRVMQFLRVDPIIVMFPLKNIYLWTNVPPIKGIKNRKYSMKRNLHLEIEEDILDKFLEPLKNFYKKE
;
A
#
# COMPACT_ATOMS: atom_id res chain seq x y z
N MET A 1 12.21 37.21 10.78
CA MET A 1 11.46 35.95 11.01
C MET A 1 10.91 35.49 9.68
N LEU A 2 11.23 34.27 9.27
CA LEU A 2 10.68 33.66 8.07
C LEU A 2 9.16 33.46 8.25
N LYS A 3 8.38 33.83 7.24
CA LYS A 3 6.91 33.72 7.25
C LYS A 3 6.47 32.74 6.17
N ARG A 4 5.20 32.31 6.22
CA ARG A 4 4.58 31.59 5.11
C ARG A 4 4.85 32.30 3.77
N SER A 5 5.13 31.52 2.73
CA SER A 5 5.54 31.97 1.39
C SER A 5 6.97 32.55 1.28
N SER A 6 7.75 32.60 2.37
CA SER A 6 9.19 32.91 2.31
C SER A 6 9.96 31.81 1.59
N ILE A 7 10.77 32.18 0.61
CA ILE A 7 11.65 31.25 -0.11
C ILE A 7 12.99 31.18 0.62
N VAL A 8 13.47 29.97 0.85
CA VAL A 8 14.62 29.68 1.69
C VAL A 8 15.52 28.62 1.09
N TRP A 9 16.78 28.62 1.52
CA TRP A 9 17.63 27.45 1.49
C TRP A 9 17.46 26.69 2.79
N GLY A 10 17.21 25.39 2.71
CA GLY A 10 17.12 24.52 3.87
C GLY A 10 18.17 23.41 3.87
N LYS A 11 18.57 22.99 5.07
CA LYS A 11 19.54 21.93 5.29
C LYS A 11 18.96 20.80 6.12
N LEU A 12 18.82 19.63 5.50
CA LEU A 12 18.53 18.37 6.20
C LEU A 12 19.83 17.64 6.55
N LYS A 13 19.80 16.83 7.62
CA LYS A 13 20.96 16.06 8.06
C LYS A 13 21.38 15.07 6.96
N GLY A 14 22.64 15.12 6.56
CA GLY A 14 23.20 14.23 5.52
C GLY A 14 22.87 14.61 4.07
N LEU A 15 22.08 15.66 3.83
CA LEU A 15 21.70 16.12 2.49
C LEU A 15 22.31 17.49 2.17
N PRO A 16 22.53 17.87 0.91
CA PRO A 16 23.00 19.21 0.53
C PRO A 16 22.00 20.31 0.93
N TRP A 17 22.42 21.57 0.85
CA TRP A 17 21.48 22.69 0.92
C TRP A 17 20.55 22.63 -0.29
N TRP A 18 19.25 22.81 -0.06
CA TRP A 18 18.23 22.69 -1.10
C TRP A 18 17.24 23.87 -1.03
N PRO A 19 16.70 24.34 -2.17
CA PRO A 19 15.71 25.40 -2.15
C PRO A 19 14.34 24.88 -1.70
N GLY A 20 13.62 25.70 -0.95
CA GLY A 20 12.25 25.44 -0.54
C GLY A 20 11.47 26.71 -0.23
N ILE A 21 10.20 26.54 0.08
CA ILE A 21 9.30 27.62 0.48
C ILE A 21 8.62 27.26 1.80
N VAL A 22 8.52 28.23 2.69
CA VAL A 22 7.82 28.06 3.97
C VAL A 22 6.33 27.94 3.70
N VAL A 23 5.72 26.87 4.19
CA VAL A 23 4.28 26.61 4.11
C VAL A 23 3.72 26.51 5.53
N ASP A 24 2.43 26.74 5.70
CA ASP A 24 1.80 26.47 6.99
C ASP A 24 1.53 24.96 7.13
N ALA A 25 1.38 24.49 8.37
CA ALA A 25 1.03 23.09 8.62
C ALA A 25 -0.24 22.71 7.86
N ASP A 26 -1.24 23.61 7.85
CA ASP A 26 -2.49 23.37 7.15
C ASP A 26 -2.23 23.11 5.66
N ASP A 27 -1.38 23.90 4.99
CA ASP A 27 -1.09 23.82 3.56
C ASP A 27 -0.61 22.44 3.08
N CYS A 28 0.04 21.69 3.96
CA CYS A 28 0.52 20.34 3.70
C CYS A 28 -0.27 19.26 4.45
N GLY A 29 -1.51 19.58 4.88
CA GLY A 29 -2.40 18.63 5.56
C GLY A 29 -1.91 18.20 6.95
N GLN A 30 -1.06 19.00 7.58
CA GLN A 30 -0.47 18.78 8.89
C GLN A 30 -1.20 19.62 9.95
N SER A 31 -1.35 19.10 11.16
CA SER A 31 -1.91 19.88 12.27
C SER A 31 -0.83 20.76 12.90
N ASN A 32 -1.15 22.00 13.24
CA ASN A 32 -0.34 22.84 14.15
C ASN A 32 -0.25 22.15 15.53
N VAL A 33 0.70 21.22 15.70
CA VAL A 33 1.10 20.79 17.03
C VAL A 33 1.76 22.01 17.65
N ARG A 34 1.08 22.64 18.62
CA ARG A 34 1.69 23.64 19.51
C ARG A 34 2.80 22.93 20.29
N ASN A 35 3.95 22.76 19.65
CA ASN A 35 5.20 22.43 20.32
C ASN A 35 5.66 23.72 20.99
N ASP A 36 5.97 23.61 22.27
CA ASP A 36 6.31 24.70 23.19
C ASP A 36 7.57 25.51 22.78
N HIS A 37 8.17 25.21 21.63
CA HIS A 37 9.31 25.92 21.06
C HIS A 37 9.08 26.18 19.57
N GLN A 38 8.90 27.46 19.24
CA GLN A 38 8.59 28.03 17.91
C GLN A 38 9.79 27.96 16.93
N THR A 39 10.55 26.87 16.94
CA THR A 39 11.87 26.76 16.29
C THR A 39 11.87 25.92 15.02
N LYS A 40 10.76 25.28 14.64
CA LYS A 40 10.66 24.47 13.42
C LYS A 40 9.61 25.02 12.47
N LEU A 41 9.93 25.06 11.18
CA LEU A 41 9.06 25.54 10.10
C LEU A 41 8.83 24.41 9.09
N TRP A 42 7.63 24.38 8.50
CA TRP A 42 7.32 23.47 7.40
C TRP A 42 7.84 24.04 6.08
N ILE A 43 8.63 23.24 5.36
CA ILE A 43 9.25 23.61 4.11
C ILE A 43 8.76 22.67 3.02
N PHE A 44 8.19 23.23 1.95
CA PHE A 44 7.98 22.54 0.68
C PHE A 44 9.27 22.66 -0.16
N TRP A 45 9.78 21.53 -0.66
CA TRP A 45 11.03 21.48 -1.43
C TRP A 45 10.76 21.52 -2.93
N PHE A 46 11.49 22.38 -3.64
CA PHE A 46 11.38 22.48 -5.10
C PHE A 46 12.07 21.30 -5.80
N GLY A 47 11.57 20.91 -6.98
CA GLY A 47 12.04 19.77 -7.77
C GLY A 47 11.42 18.41 -7.40
N ASP A 48 11.34 18.04 -6.12
CA ASP A 48 10.71 16.76 -5.70
C ASP A 48 9.34 16.93 -5.02
N HIS A 49 8.95 18.17 -4.72
CA HIS A 49 7.65 18.57 -4.19
C HIS A 49 7.28 17.93 -2.84
N LYS A 50 8.27 17.48 -2.07
CA LYS A 50 8.06 16.93 -0.73
C LYS A 50 7.99 18.04 0.31
N VAL A 51 7.45 17.72 1.48
CA VAL A 51 7.37 18.64 2.62
C VAL A 51 8.13 18.07 3.83
N SER A 52 8.82 18.91 4.59
CA SER A 52 9.51 18.51 5.84
C SER A 52 9.54 19.63 6.88
N GLN A 53 9.65 19.29 8.16
CA GLN A 53 9.96 20.27 9.21
C GLN A 53 11.47 20.51 9.30
N VAL A 54 11.88 21.77 9.31
CA VAL A 54 13.28 22.18 9.42
C VAL A 54 13.42 23.18 10.57
N GLU A 55 14.46 23.01 11.39
CA GLU A 55 14.79 23.98 12.44
C GLU A 55 15.20 25.31 11.81
N SER A 56 14.76 26.44 12.39
CA SER A 56 15.02 27.79 11.89
C SER A 56 16.51 28.07 11.68
N LYS A 57 17.38 27.50 12.53
CA LYS A 57 18.84 27.60 12.41
C LYS A 57 19.43 26.93 11.16
N ASN A 58 18.69 26.00 10.57
CA ASN A 58 19.06 25.27 9.35
C ASN A 58 18.39 25.88 8.10
N LEU A 59 17.87 27.09 8.22
CA LEU A 59 17.26 27.85 7.13
C LEU A 59 18.05 29.14 6.89
N LYS A 60 18.19 29.50 5.62
CA LYS A 60 18.84 30.74 5.17
C LYS A 60 17.96 31.38 4.11
N GLU A 61 17.92 32.71 4.06
CA GLU A 61 17.16 33.41 3.02
C GLU A 61 17.70 33.10 1.62
N PHE A 62 16.78 32.89 0.67
CA PHE A 62 17.14 32.38 -0.65
C PHE A 62 18.05 33.33 -1.42
N GLU A 63 17.63 34.59 -1.53
CA GLU A 63 18.30 35.60 -2.35
C GLU A 63 19.69 35.95 -1.82
N GLU A 64 19.81 36.20 -0.52
CA GLU A 64 21.07 36.54 0.14
C GLU A 64 22.14 35.45 0.01
N ASN A 65 21.72 34.18 -0.11
CA ASN A 65 22.62 33.04 -0.16
C ASN A 65 22.64 32.37 -1.55
N PHE A 66 22.05 33.00 -2.57
CA PHE A 66 21.91 32.41 -3.90
C PHE A 66 23.27 32.07 -4.53
N CYS A 67 24.20 33.02 -4.57
CA CYS A 67 25.51 32.82 -5.21
C CYS A 67 26.35 31.74 -4.51
N GLU A 68 26.24 31.59 -3.19
CA GLU A 68 26.94 30.54 -2.44
C GLU A 68 26.34 29.15 -2.73
N LYS A 69 25.00 29.06 -2.77
CA LYS A 69 24.29 27.77 -2.69
C LYS A 69 23.80 27.21 -4.02
N SER A 70 23.67 28.06 -5.04
CA SER A 70 23.28 27.65 -6.40
C SER A 70 24.42 27.03 -7.21
N VAL A 71 25.68 27.17 -6.76
CA VAL A 71 26.86 26.65 -7.45
C VAL A 71 26.98 25.13 -7.23
N SER A 72 26.39 24.36 -8.14
CA SER A 72 26.47 22.90 -8.13
C SER A 72 26.46 22.32 -9.54
N LYS A 73 27.15 21.19 -9.73
CA LYS A 73 27.06 20.37 -10.96
C LYS A 73 25.80 19.47 -10.98
N ASN A 74 25.01 19.46 -9.90
CA ASN A 74 23.82 18.63 -9.80
C ASN A 74 22.68 19.21 -10.66
N LYS A 75 22.29 18.47 -11.71
CA LYS A 75 21.20 18.84 -12.61
C LYS A 75 19.86 19.03 -11.88
N LEU A 76 19.56 18.20 -10.88
CA LEU A 76 18.32 18.29 -10.10
C LEU A 76 18.27 19.58 -9.28
N LEU A 77 19.41 20.02 -8.73
CA LEU A 77 19.46 21.29 -8.02
C LEU A 77 19.21 22.45 -8.97
N LYS A 78 19.76 22.38 -10.19
CA LYS A 78 19.52 23.41 -11.21
C LYS A 78 18.03 23.53 -11.55
N CYS A 79 17.34 22.40 -11.77
CA CYS A 79 15.89 22.40 -12.02
C CYS A 79 15.10 22.98 -10.83
N ALA A 80 15.43 22.57 -9.60
CA ALA A 80 14.76 23.10 -8.40
C ALA A 80 15.00 24.61 -8.20
N VAL A 81 16.19 25.12 -8.54
CA VAL A 81 16.49 26.55 -8.52
C VAL A 81 15.73 27.30 -9.61
N GLU A 82 15.61 26.71 -10.81
CA GLU A 82 14.86 27.32 -11.92
C GLU A 82 13.38 27.53 -11.57
N GLU A 83 12.74 26.56 -10.90
CA GLU A 83 11.37 26.71 -10.37
C GLU A 83 11.24 27.92 -9.42
N VAL A 84 12.22 28.09 -8.53
CA VAL A 84 12.26 29.24 -7.62
C VAL A 84 12.39 30.55 -8.37
N LEU A 85 13.27 30.58 -9.38
CA LEU A 85 13.53 31.79 -10.15
C LEU A 85 12.30 32.22 -10.96
N ILE A 86 11.54 31.28 -11.52
CA ILE A 86 10.27 31.56 -12.19
C ILE A 86 9.28 32.20 -11.21
N ILE A 87 9.17 31.65 -9.99
CA ILE A 87 8.29 32.20 -8.95
C ILE A 87 8.73 33.61 -8.53
N LEU A 88 10.03 33.85 -8.40
CA LEU A 88 10.55 35.18 -8.06
C LEU A 88 10.37 36.18 -9.21
N ALA A 89 10.53 35.74 -10.45
CA ALA A 89 10.28 36.57 -11.63
C ALA A 89 8.83 37.03 -11.68
N ASP A 90 7.87 36.12 -11.45
CA ASP A 90 6.45 36.45 -11.33
C ASP A 90 6.18 37.45 -10.18
N ARG A 91 6.71 37.18 -8.98
CA ARG A 91 6.55 38.08 -7.80
C ARG A 91 7.12 39.47 -8.02
N TYR A 92 8.15 39.61 -8.83
CA TYR A 92 8.84 40.87 -9.12
C TYR A 92 8.47 41.45 -10.49
N ASN A 93 7.49 40.86 -11.17
CA ASN A 93 7.03 41.23 -12.50
C ASN A 93 8.19 41.39 -13.50
N ILE A 94 9.09 40.41 -13.52
CA ILE A 94 10.25 40.34 -14.40
C ILE A 94 9.88 39.54 -15.64
N GLU A 95 9.89 40.21 -16.78
CA GLU A 95 9.78 39.55 -18.07
C GLU A 95 11.08 38.81 -18.40
N TYR A 96 10.94 37.58 -18.88
CA TYR A 96 12.04 36.74 -19.34
C TYR A 96 11.62 35.97 -20.58
N SER A 97 12.55 35.76 -21.51
CA SER A 97 12.31 35.01 -22.74
C SER A 97 12.44 33.50 -22.55
N ASP A 98 13.33 33.08 -21.66
CA ASP A 98 13.57 31.67 -21.31
C ASP A 98 13.94 31.54 -19.81
N PRO A 99 13.46 30.51 -19.09
CA PRO A 99 13.79 30.29 -17.67
C PRO A 99 15.28 30.29 -17.35
N SER A 100 16.15 29.84 -18.28
CA SER A 100 17.60 29.83 -18.08
C SER A 100 18.19 31.23 -17.95
N SER A 101 17.56 32.25 -18.54
CA SER A 101 18.01 33.65 -18.47
C SER A 101 17.88 34.25 -17.06
N LEU A 102 16.99 33.69 -16.23
CA LEU A 102 16.76 34.15 -14.86
C LEU A 102 17.97 33.89 -13.94
N PHE A 103 18.83 32.93 -14.29
CA PHE A 103 20.05 32.67 -13.52
C PHE A 103 21.02 33.85 -13.57
N GLU A 104 21.08 34.59 -14.68
CA GLU A 104 21.95 35.76 -14.81
C GLU A 104 21.43 36.90 -13.94
N TRP A 105 20.12 37.17 -14.01
CA TRP A 105 19.45 38.14 -13.13
C TRP A 105 19.65 37.82 -11.63
N ALA A 106 19.56 36.55 -11.26
CA ALA A 106 19.80 36.12 -9.88
C ALA A 106 21.27 36.28 -9.45
N LYS A 107 22.23 35.98 -10.35
CA LYS A 107 23.68 36.20 -10.11
C LYS A 107 24.04 37.67 -9.95
N GLU A 108 23.29 38.57 -10.60
CA GLU A 108 23.44 40.02 -10.41
C GLU A 108 22.88 40.53 -9.08
N GLY A 109 22.31 39.64 -8.25
CA GLY A 109 21.80 39.97 -6.92
C GLY A 109 20.38 40.52 -6.93
N PHE A 110 19.53 40.09 -7.89
CA PHE A 110 18.10 40.43 -7.94
C PHE A 110 17.83 41.95 -8.00
N LYS A 111 18.68 42.72 -8.69
CA LYS A 111 18.68 44.20 -8.66
C LYS A 111 17.44 44.87 -9.27
N LYS A 112 16.74 44.20 -10.19
CA LYS A 112 15.48 44.68 -10.76
C LYS A 112 14.32 44.04 -9.99
N LYS A 113 13.75 44.74 -9.02
CA LYS A 113 12.51 44.35 -8.33
C LYS A 113 11.46 45.40 -8.65
N MET A 114 10.45 45.08 -9.45
CA MET A 114 9.27 45.94 -9.51
C MET A 114 8.37 45.58 -8.32
N PRO A 115 8.06 46.51 -7.41
CA PRO A 115 7.11 46.24 -6.34
C PRO A 115 5.74 45.92 -6.95
N LEU A 116 5.03 44.94 -6.36
CA LEU A 116 3.64 44.70 -6.68
C LEU A 116 2.81 45.98 -6.45
N PRO A 117 1.74 46.22 -7.24
CA PRO A 117 0.82 47.32 -7.00
C PRO A 117 0.35 47.29 -5.55
N SER A 118 0.48 48.44 -4.89
CA SER A 118 0.21 48.66 -3.48
C SER A 118 -1.14 48.10 -3.04
N GLY A 119 -1.13 47.04 -2.22
CA GLY A 119 -2.30 46.57 -1.49
C GLY A 119 -2.29 45.07 -1.14
N GLU A 120 -1.62 44.24 -1.92
CA GLU A 120 -1.60 42.79 -1.68
C GLU A 120 -0.34 42.33 -0.95
N SER A 121 -0.51 41.81 0.27
CA SER A 121 0.58 41.19 1.02
C SER A 121 0.97 39.86 0.38
N ILE A 122 2.15 39.81 -0.26
CA ILE A 122 2.80 38.58 -0.79
C ILE A 122 2.80 37.42 0.22
N SER A 123 2.75 37.73 1.52
CA SER A 123 2.72 36.75 2.62
C SER A 123 1.47 35.85 2.67
N LEU A 124 0.44 36.12 1.86
CA LEU A 124 -0.84 35.40 1.92
C LEU A 124 -1.01 34.33 0.83
N TYR A 125 -0.22 34.35 -0.24
CA TYR A 125 -0.43 33.46 -1.39
C TYR A 125 0.78 32.55 -1.65
N LEU A 126 0.53 31.24 -1.65
CA LEU A 126 1.47 30.26 -2.20
C LEU A 126 1.36 30.26 -3.74
N PRO A 127 2.48 30.10 -4.48
CA PRO A 127 2.47 29.98 -5.93
C PRO A 127 1.60 28.81 -6.42
N ASP A 128 0.99 28.91 -7.60
CA ASP A 128 0.07 27.89 -8.11
C ASP A 128 0.74 26.54 -8.34
N ILE A 129 2.02 26.53 -8.73
CA ILE A 129 2.83 25.30 -8.81
C ILE A 129 2.92 24.59 -7.44
N VAL A 130 3.13 25.37 -6.37
CA VAL A 130 3.20 24.85 -5.00
C VAL A 130 1.81 24.40 -4.54
N LYS A 131 0.75 25.17 -4.81
CA LYS A 131 -0.63 24.77 -4.47
C LYS A 131 -1.07 23.50 -5.18
N THR A 132 -0.81 23.39 -6.47
CA THR A 132 -1.19 22.23 -7.28
C THR A 132 -0.43 21.00 -6.80
N ALA A 133 0.87 21.14 -6.52
CA ALA A 133 1.68 20.07 -5.94
C ALA A 133 1.18 19.68 -4.54
N LEU A 134 0.89 20.64 -3.66
CA LEU A 134 0.34 20.39 -2.34
C LEU A 134 -1.04 19.75 -2.40
N GLN A 135 -1.93 20.16 -3.31
CA GLN A 135 -3.24 19.52 -3.48
C GLN A 135 -3.12 18.08 -4.00
N LYS A 136 -2.15 17.81 -4.88
CA LYS A 136 -1.89 16.47 -5.42
C LYS A 136 -1.27 15.53 -4.39
N HIS A 137 -0.29 16.00 -3.62
CA HIS A 137 0.50 15.18 -2.69
C HIS A 137 -0.03 15.23 -1.24
N TYR A 138 -0.76 16.28 -0.88
CA TYR A 138 -1.29 16.57 0.46
C TYR A 138 -2.71 17.17 0.41
N PRO A 139 -3.71 16.49 -0.19
CA PRO A 139 -5.05 17.04 -0.38
C PRO A 139 -5.70 17.47 0.95
N LYS A 140 -5.92 18.78 1.14
CA LYS A 140 -6.80 19.32 2.19
C LYS A 140 -8.23 18.81 1.95
N ARG A 141 -8.97 18.55 3.04
CA ARG A 141 -10.44 18.47 2.97
C ARG A 141 -10.94 19.78 2.37
N LYS A 142 -11.82 19.72 1.35
CA LYS A 142 -12.52 20.90 0.83
C LYS A 142 -13.19 21.63 1.99
N SER A 143 -12.67 22.80 2.35
CA SER A 143 -13.41 23.83 3.07
C SER A 143 -14.28 24.56 2.05
N GLU A 144 -15.43 23.99 1.73
CA GLU A 144 -16.55 24.78 1.20
C GLU A 144 -17.38 25.21 2.42
N SER A 145 -17.49 26.53 2.55
CA SER A 145 -18.19 27.25 3.61
C SER A 145 -19.62 26.73 3.83
N SER A 146 -19.79 25.80 4.77
CA SER A 146 -20.96 25.62 5.66
C SER A 146 -20.81 24.31 6.48
N SER A 147 -20.93 24.42 7.81
CA SER A 147 -21.19 23.32 8.78
C SER A 147 -20.09 22.28 9.13
N GLU A 148 -18.86 22.69 9.46
CA GLU A 148 -17.85 21.76 10.00
C GLU A 148 -18.29 21.11 11.34
N ASP A 149 -18.92 21.89 12.23
CA ASP A 149 -19.45 21.42 13.52
C ASP A 149 -20.52 20.33 13.37
N ASP A 150 -21.39 20.40 12.36
CA ASP A 150 -22.44 19.38 12.15
C ASP A 150 -21.84 18.04 11.71
N SER A 151 -20.73 18.08 10.97
CA SER A 151 -20.09 16.87 10.44
C SER A 151 -19.31 16.09 11.50
N GLU A 152 -18.67 16.79 12.45
CA GLU A 152 -17.95 16.15 13.55
C GLU A 152 -18.92 15.63 14.62
N ASN A 153 -19.96 16.40 14.94
CA ASN A 153 -21.03 15.95 15.83
C ASN A 153 -21.75 14.72 15.27
N GLU A 154 -21.95 14.63 13.96
CA GLU A 154 -22.51 13.44 13.31
C GLU A 154 -21.63 12.20 13.51
N ILE A 155 -20.32 12.30 13.27
CA ILE A 155 -19.37 11.19 13.46
C ILE A 155 -19.39 10.70 14.91
N VAL A 156 -19.30 11.62 15.86
CA VAL A 156 -19.29 11.31 17.29
C VAL A 156 -20.60 10.63 17.70
N ASN A 157 -21.74 11.11 17.22
CA ASN A 157 -23.04 10.51 17.50
C ASN A 157 -23.14 9.07 16.96
N VAL A 158 -22.71 8.83 15.72
CA VAL A 158 -22.72 7.48 15.12
C VAL A 158 -21.85 6.52 15.92
N LEU A 159 -20.62 6.92 16.28
CA LEU A 159 -19.70 6.06 17.02
C LEU A 159 -20.12 5.84 18.49
N ASN A 160 -20.80 6.81 19.10
CA ASN A 160 -21.41 6.65 20.42
C ASN A 160 -22.53 5.60 20.40
N GLU A 161 -23.37 5.57 19.37
CA GLU A 161 -24.41 4.56 19.22
C GLU A 161 -23.83 3.16 19.04
N VAL A 162 -22.71 3.04 18.29
CA VAL A 162 -21.96 1.77 18.19
C VAL A 162 -21.36 1.37 19.54
N SER A 163 -20.74 2.31 20.26
CA SER A 163 -20.10 2.05 21.56
C SER A 163 -21.12 1.61 22.62
N LYS A 164 -22.37 2.06 22.52
CA LYS A 164 -23.51 1.64 23.37
C LYS A 164 -24.18 0.35 22.89
N GLY A 165 -23.71 -0.26 21.79
CA GLY A 165 -24.28 -1.48 21.22
C GLY A 165 -25.62 -1.30 20.49
N ARG A 166 -26.02 -0.06 20.19
CA ARG A 166 -27.30 0.26 19.51
C ARG A 166 -27.22 0.16 17.99
N LYS A 167 -26.01 0.20 17.43
CA LYS A 167 -25.72 -0.02 16.01
C LYS A 167 -24.53 -0.96 15.85
N SER A 168 -24.56 -1.81 14.82
CA SER A 168 -23.39 -2.59 14.43
C SER A 168 -22.40 -1.74 13.65
N LEU A 169 -21.09 -2.05 13.77
CA LEU A 169 -20.07 -1.51 12.87
C LEU A 169 -20.39 -1.87 11.40
N GLU A 170 -20.96 -3.05 11.15
CA GLU A 170 -21.31 -3.53 9.81
C GLU A 170 -22.39 -2.67 9.12
N ASP A 171 -23.23 -2.00 9.90
CA ASP A 171 -24.36 -1.21 9.39
C ASP A 171 -24.00 0.25 9.13
N ILE A 172 -22.76 0.64 9.42
CA ILE A 172 -22.26 2.00 9.22
C ILE A 172 -21.05 2.01 8.29
N CYS A 173 -20.85 3.11 7.57
CA CYS A 173 -19.63 3.30 6.80
C CYS A 173 -18.46 3.65 7.74
N VAL A 174 -17.54 2.72 8.01
CA VAL A 174 -16.42 2.95 8.94
C VAL A 174 -15.36 3.91 8.42
N MET A 175 -15.38 4.24 7.12
CA MET A 175 -14.42 5.18 6.51
C MET A 175 -14.82 6.64 6.71
N CYS A 176 -16.12 6.94 6.75
CA CYS A 176 -16.62 8.32 6.87
C CYS A 176 -17.51 8.54 8.08
N CYS A 177 -18.03 7.48 8.72
CA CYS A 177 -18.89 7.51 9.90
C CYS A 177 -20.12 8.43 9.77
N LYS A 178 -20.63 8.64 8.55
CA LYS A 178 -21.82 9.46 8.29
C LYS A 178 -23.09 8.61 8.24
N SER A 179 -24.12 9.03 8.96
CA SER A 179 -25.38 8.29 9.15
C SER A 179 -26.25 8.25 7.89
N LYS A 180 -26.14 9.27 7.03
CA LYS A 180 -26.93 9.41 5.80
C LYS A 180 -26.48 8.49 4.65
N ASN A 181 -25.31 7.86 4.77
CA ASN A 181 -24.74 7.05 3.71
C ASN A 181 -25.02 5.57 3.97
N SER A 182 -25.80 4.92 3.11
CA SER A 182 -26.04 3.48 3.17
C SER A 182 -24.77 2.67 2.84
N VAL A 183 -24.60 1.56 3.56
CA VAL A 183 -23.54 0.58 3.31
C VAL A 183 -23.89 -0.24 2.07
N ILE A 184 -22.93 -0.41 1.17
CA ILE A 184 -23.08 -1.20 -0.07
C ILE A 184 -22.19 -2.44 -0.10
N MET A 185 -21.13 -2.44 0.71
CA MET A 185 -20.17 -3.54 0.82
C MET A 185 -19.53 -3.51 2.21
N LYS A 186 -18.88 -4.61 2.59
CA LYS A 186 -18.10 -4.69 3.83
C LYS A 186 -16.67 -4.18 3.59
N HIS A 187 -16.10 -3.49 4.56
CA HIS A 187 -14.71 -3.06 4.52
C HIS A 187 -13.79 -4.29 4.56
N PRO A 188 -12.87 -4.51 3.59
CA PRO A 188 -12.11 -5.75 3.46
C PRO A 188 -11.13 -6.04 4.61
N LEU A 189 -10.60 -5.01 5.29
CA LEU A 189 -9.61 -5.19 6.36
C LEU A 189 -10.14 -5.01 7.79
N PHE A 190 -11.27 -4.31 7.98
CA PHE A 190 -11.80 -3.92 9.29
C PHE A 190 -13.31 -4.22 9.40
N VAL A 191 -13.79 -4.61 10.58
CA VAL A 191 -15.22 -4.83 10.85
C VAL A 191 -15.92 -3.49 10.67
N GLY A 192 -16.86 -3.43 9.74
CA GLY A 192 -17.34 -2.14 9.22
C GLY A 192 -17.91 -2.18 7.81
N GLY A 193 -18.96 -1.42 7.54
CA GLY A 193 -19.46 -1.19 6.18
C GLY A 193 -18.67 -0.14 5.40
N VAL A 194 -18.89 -0.08 4.09
CA VAL A 194 -18.40 0.95 3.16
C VAL A 194 -19.58 1.45 2.33
N CYS A 195 -19.75 2.77 2.27
CA CYS A 195 -20.79 3.39 1.45
C CYS A 195 -20.34 3.66 0.01
N GLN A 196 -21.30 3.92 -0.88
CA GLN A 196 -21.05 4.20 -2.30
C GLN A 196 -20.01 5.31 -2.53
N LYS A 197 -20.02 6.37 -1.71
CA LYS A 197 -19.07 7.49 -1.85
C LYS A 197 -17.64 7.08 -1.47
N CYS A 198 -17.50 6.23 -0.46
CA CYS A 198 -16.20 5.78 0.02
C CYS A 198 -15.65 4.58 -0.76
N LYS A 199 -16.44 3.96 -1.64
CA LYS A 199 -15.98 2.86 -2.51
C LYS A 199 -14.75 3.25 -3.32
N LYS A 200 -14.75 4.45 -3.91
CA LYS A 200 -13.59 4.95 -4.68
C LYS A 200 -12.30 5.02 -3.86
N ASP A 201 -12.40 5.40 -2.58
CA ASP A 201 -11.23 5.45 -1.71
C ASP A 201 -10.85 4.05 -1.21
N MET A 202 -11.81 3.11 -1.11
CA MET A 202 -11.49 1.70 -0.89
C MET A 202 -10.73 1.09 -2.06
N ASP A 203 -11.17 1.36 -3.28
CA ASP A 203 -10.52 0.85 -4.50
C ASP A 203 -9.06 1.32 -4.52
N LYS A 204 -8.79 2.60 -4.18
CA LYS A 204 -7.42 3.11 -3.98
C LYS A 204 -6.63 2.37 -2.91
N ILE A 205 -7.23 2.02 -1.77
CA ILE A 205 -6.53 1.24 -0.72
C ILE A 205 -6.16 -0.16 -1.21
N ILE A 206 -7.00 -0.75 -2.07
CA ILE A 206 -6.80 -2.07 -2.66
C ILE A 206 -5.72 -2.02 -3.74
N GLU A 207 -5.77 -1.00 -4.60
CA GLU A 207 -4.88 -0.77 -5.75
C GLU A 207 -3.53 -0.13 -5.35
N ALA A 208 -3.41 0.42 -4.13
CA ALA A 208 -2.20 1.09 -3.68
C ALA A 208 -0.98 0.16 -3.74
N ASP A 209 0.03 0.61 -4.47
CA ASP A 209 1.28 -0.10 -4.74
C ASP A 209 2.04 -0.40 -3.45
N LYS A 210 1.92 -1.63 -2.93
CA LYS A 210 2.51 -2.06 -1.66
C LYS A 210 4.02 -2.26 -1.82
N GLY A 211 4.74 -1.15 -1.86
CA GLY A 211 6.18 -1.04 -2.05
C GLY A 211 6.65 0.41 -2.21
N LYS A 212 5.74 1.32 -2.58
CA LYS A 212 5.90 2.77 -2.42
C LYS A 212 5.27 3.18 -1.09
N ALA A 213 5.74 4.25 -0.47
CA ALA A 213 5.14 4.75 0.77
C ALA A 213 3.64 5.03 0.53
N ASN A 214 2.77 4.17 1.08
CA ASN A 214 1.33 4.37 0.99
C ASN A 214 0.96 5.53 1.91
N ASP A 215 1.00 6.75 1.37
CA ASP A 215 0.63 8.01 2.04
C ASP A 215 -0.90 8.13 2.26
N ILE A 216 -1.57 6.99 2.51
CA ILE A 216 -3.00 6.90 2.78
C ILE A 216 -3.28 5.97 3.97
N CYS A 217 -4.30 6.32 4.73
CA CYS A 217 -4.78 5.52 5.85
C CYS A 217 -5.40 4.21 5.35
N VAL A 218 -4.94 3.07 5.87
CA VAL A 218 -5.44 1.73 5.50
C VAL A 218 -6.92 1.50 5.89
N LEU A 219 -7.48 2.33 6.78
CA LEU A 219 -8.88 2.25 7.23
C LEU A 219 -9.84 3.14 6.44
N CYS A 220 -9.38 4.29 5.92
CA CYS A 220 -10.29 5.26 5.29
C CYS A 220 -9.81 5.80 3.95
N GLY A 221 -8.62 5.43 3.50
CA GLY A 221 -8.03 5.87 2.22
C GLY A 221 -7.60 7.34 2.21
N GLN A 222 -7.77 8.07 3.31
CA GLN A 222 -7.37 9.46 3.43
C GLN A 222 -5.90 9.58 3.82
N GLY A 223 -5.17 10.50 3.18
CA GLY A 223 -3.82 10.91 3.61
C GLY A 223 -3.85 11.91 4.78
N GLY A 224 -2.71 12.55 5.05
CA GLY A 224 -2.56 13.59 6.06
C GLY A 224 -1.65 13.19 7.22
N ASN A 225 -2.05 13.45 8.47
CA ASN A 225 -1.27 13.08 9.65
C ASN A 225 -1.38 11.57 9.92
N LEU A 226 -0.46 10.82 9.32
CA LEU A 226 -0.41 9.37 9.36
C LEU A 226 0.61 8.88 10.38
N ILE A 227 0.28 7.77 11.05
CA ILE A 227 1.24 6.98 11.81
C ILE A 227 1.46 5.63 11.15
N TYR A 228 2.73 5.30 10.92
CA TYR A 228 3.15 4.07 10.29
C TYR A 228 3.35 2.98 11.33
N CYS A 229 3.09 1.73 10.92
CA CYS A 229 3.44 0.58 11.72
C CYS A 229 4.96 0.48 11.88
N GLY A 230 5.48 0.33 13.10
CA GLY A 230 6.90 0.07 13.39
C GLY A 230 7.32 -1.36 13.04
N ASN A 231 6.54 -2.10 12.27
CA ASN A 231 6.96 -3.36 11.67
C ASN A 231 7.59 -3.05 10.31
N SER A 232 8.88 -3.36 10.13
CA SER A 232 9.65 -3.08 8.89
C SER A 232 8.95 -3.58 7.61
N MET A 233 8.14 -4.64 7.75
CA MET A 233 7.37 -5.26 6.68
C MET A 233 5.95 -4.71 6.49
N CYS A 234 5.46 -3.89 7.40
CA CYS A 234 4.09 -3.39 7.36
C CYS A 234 4.06 -1.97 6.79
N LEU A 235 3.56 -1.84 5.58
CA LEU A 235 3.35 -0.54 4.93
C LEU A 235 2.00 0.10 5.28
N CYS A 236 1.34 -0.39 6.33
CA CYS A 236 0.06 0.18 6.76
C CYS A 236 0.30 1.47 7.55
N ALA A 237 -0.41 2.51 7.16
CA ALA A 237 -0.48 3.76 7.88
C ALA A 237 -1.90 4.02 8.36
N TYR A 238 -2.06 4.76 9.45
CA TYR A 238 -3.36 5.13 10.01
C TYR A 238 -3.40 6.63 10.24
N CYS A 239 -4.46 7.30 9.81
CA CYS A 239 -4.60 8.73 10.08
C CYS A 239 -4.99 8.99 11.54
N LYS A 240 -4.53 10.13 12.06
CA LYS A 240 -4.88 10.65 13.38
C LYS A 240 -6.39 10.62 13.62
N THR A 241 -7.17 11.07 12.64
CA THR A 241 -8.63 11.14 12.71
C THR A 241 -9.25 9.77 13.02
N CYS A 242 -8.84 8.72 12.30
CA CYS A 242 -9.33 7.37 12.55
C CYS A 242 -8.96 6.88 13.96
N ILE A 243 -7.73 7.14 14.41
CA ILE A 243 -7.28 6.72 15.75
C ILE A 243 -8.02 7.49 16.84
N ASP A 244 -8.18 8.80 16.72
CA ASP A 244 -8.79 9.63 17.75
C ASP A 244 -10.30 9.36 17.93
N TYR A 245 -11.01 9.05 16.84
CA TYR A 245 -12.44 8.72 16.93
C TYR A 245 -12.72 7.25 17.26
N MET A 246 -11.89 6.32 16.77
CA MET A 246 -12.19 4.90 16.86
C MET A 246 -11.33 4.15 17.88
N ALA A 247 -10.30 4.77 18.47
CA ALA A 247 -9.53 4.21 19.57
C ALA A 247 -9.77 5.01 20.87
N PRO A 248 -9.33 4.50 22.05
CA PRO A 248 -9.42 5.25 23.29
C PRO A 248 -8.81 6.66 23.18
N LYS A 249 -9.42 7.64 23.85
CA LYS A 249 -8.94 9.03 23.84
C LYS A 249 -7.45 9.11 24.19
N GLY A 250 -6.70 9.86 23.38
CA GLY A 250 -5.25 10.03 23.54
C GLY A 250 -4.40 8.88 22.99
N SER A 251 -5.01 7.88 22.33
CA SER A 251 -4.27 6.77 21.70
C SER A 251 -3.26 7.27 20.67
N PHE A 252 -3.60 8.25 19.82
CA PHE A 252 -2.66 8.76 18.82
C PHE A 252 -1.37 9.31 19.45
N SER A 253 -1.49 10.13 20.49
CA SER A 253 -0.33 10.70 21.20
C SER A 253 0.50 9.64 21.94
N LYS A 254 -0.12 8.55 22.39
CA LYS A 254 0.60 7.42 23.00
C LYS A 254 1.37 6.65 21.93
N ILE A 255 0.74 6.38 20.79
CA ILE A 255 1.35 5.66 19.68
C ILE A 255 2.54 6.45 19.11
N LEU A 256 2.42 7.78 18.99
CA LEU A 256 3.50 8.64 18.50
C LEU A 256 4.78 8.58 19.36
N LYS A 257 4.66 8.18 20.63
CA LYS A 257 5.79 8.02 21.56
C LYS A 257 6.33 6.57 21.59
N ASP A 258 5.65 5.64 20.94
CA ASP A 258 5.98 4.22 20.89
C ASP A 258 6.67 3.90 19.56
N ASN A 259 8.00 3.90 19.56
CA ASN A 259 8.82 3.65 18.37
C ASN A 259 8.68 2.21 17.82
N ASP A 260 8.17 1.27 18.63
CA ASP A 260 7.99 -0.14 18.25
C ASP A 260 6.51 -0.49 18.02
N TRP A 261 5.64 0.52 17.89
CA TRP A 261 4.21 0.31 17.77
C TRP A 261 3.85 -0.59 16.59
N LYS A 262 3.13 -1.68 16.87
CA LYS A 262 2.56 -2.56 15.84
C LYS A 262 1.10 -2.20 15.63
N CYS A 263 0.70 -2.07 14.37
CA CYS A 263 -0.64 -1.59 14.02
C CYS A 263 -1.77 -2.59 14.33
N TYR A 264 -3.02 -2.13 14.25
CA TYR A 264 -4.21 -2.93 14.56
C TYR A 264 -4.39 -4.20 13.71
N LEU A 265 -3.75 -4.27 12.54
CA LEU A 265 -3.70 -5.47 11.70
C LEU A 265 -2.57 -6.44 12.13
N CYS A 266 -1.41 -5.91 12.55
CA CYS A 266 -0.26 -6.69 12.98
C CYS A 266 -0.41 -7.24 14.41
N GLU A 267 -1.07 -6.50 15.31
CA GLU A 267 -1.23 -6.89 16.71
C GLU A 267 -2.70 -6.86 17.15
N PRO A 268 -3.46 -7.97 16.98
CA PRO A 268 -4.89 -8.04 17.28
C PRO A 268 -5.24 -7.74 18.74
N LYS A 269 -4.32 -8.01 19.68
CA LYS A 269 -4.52 -7.76 21.11
C LYS A 269 -4.74 -6.27 21.44
N ARG A 270 -4.31 -5.34 20.57
CA ARG A 270 -4.52 -3.89 20.76
C ARG A 270 -5.93 -3.39 20.48
N GLN A 271 -6.85 -4.28 20.10
CA GLN A 271 -8.24 -3.91 19.80
C GLN A 271 -9.13 -3.80 21.05
N ALA A 272 -8.63 -4.12 22.24
CA ALA A 272 -9.37 -3.97 23.49
C ALA A 272 -9.80 -2.50 23.70
N GLY A 273 -11.11 -2.26 23.85
CA GLY A 273 -11.68 -0.92 23.97
C GLY A 273 -11.64 -0.05 22.70
N CYS A 274 -11.20 -0.60 21.56
CA CYS A 274 -11.11 0.07 20.27
C CYS A 274 -12.25 -0.35 19.34
N LEU A 275 -12.80 0.58 18.55
CA LEU A 275 -13.72 0.33 17.44
C LEU A 275 -12.99 -0.03 16.13
N ILE A 276 -11.67 0.20 16.06
CA ILE A 276 -10.83 -0.35 14.97
C ILE A 276 -10.65 -1.84 15.21
N LYS A 277 -11.62 -2.61 14.73
CA LYS A 277 -11.60 -4.06 14.80
C LYS A 277 -11.08 -4.61 13.49
N ARG A 278 -10.02 -5.41 13.54
CA ARG A 278 -9.57 -6.15 12.37
C ARG A 278 -10.73 -7.01 11.92
N ARG A 279 -11.06 -6.93 10.63
CA ARG A 279 -12.04 -7.85 10.08
C ARG A 279 -11.40 -9.22 10.10
N GLU A 280 -12.00 -10.06 10.90
CA GLU A 280 -11.73 -11.46 10.88
C GLU A 280 -12.43 -12.06 9.66
N ILE A 281 -12.09 -11.64 8.44
CA ILE A 281 -12.60 -12.29 7.21
C ILE A 281 -12.19 -13.78 7.21
N TYR A 282 -11.23 -14.17 8.05
CA TYR A 282 -10.54 -15.45 7.96
C TYR A 282 -10.33 -16.19 9.29
N LEU A 283 -11.07 -15.90 10.38
CA LEU A 283 -10.98 -16.72 11.62
C LEU A 283 -11.91 -17.93 11.65
N SER A 284 -12.92 -18.02 10.79
CA SER A 284 -13.69 -19.27 10.62
C SER A 284 -13.11 -20.20 9.54
N MET A 285 -12.06 -19.79 8.81
CA MET A 285 -11.63 -20.50 7.59
C MET A 285 -10.14 -20.86 7.54
N SER A 286 -9.29 -20.33 8.43
CA SER A 286 -7.89 -20.79 8.53
C SER A 286 -7.74 -22.18 9.16
N ALA A 287 -8.85 -22.79 9.57
CA ALA A 287 -8.95 -24.15 10.10
C ALA A 287 -10.21 -24.88 9.62
N ALA A 288 -10.90 -24.39 8.58
CA ALA A 288 -11.96 -25.18 7.98
C ALA A 288 -11.29 -26.39 7.33
N THR A 289 -11.50 -27.56 7.93
CA THR A 289 -11.19 -28.83 7.28
C THR A 289 -11.93 -28.80 5.94
N PRO A 290 -11.27 -29.10 4.81
CA PRO A 290 -11.93 -29.18 3.51
C PRO A 290 -13.21 -29.99 3.67
N ILE A 291 -14.37 -29.37 3.40
CA ILE A 291 -15.65 -30.07 3.50
C ILE A 291 -15.63 -31.09 2.37
N ILE A 292 -15.56 -32.37 2.73
CA ILE A 292 -15.58 -33.47 1.77
C ILE A 292 -17.00 -33.48 1.18
N PRO A 293 -17.17 -33.23 -0.12
CA PRO A 293 -18.47 -33.35 -0.73
C PRO A 293 -18.95 -34.80 -0.58
N PRO A 294 -20.26 -35.04 -0.35
CA PRO A 294 -20.78 -36.40 -0.17
C PRO A 294 -20.51 -37.30 -1.38
N GLU A 295 -20.31 -36.71 -2.56
CA GLU A 295 -19.91 -37.38 -3.78
C GLU A 295 -18.63 -36.78 -4.38
N LYS A 296 -17.75 -37.64 -4.89
CA LYS A 296 -16.53 -37.20 -5.57
C LYS A 296 -16.88 -36.58 -6.92
N VAL A 297 -16.70 -35.27 -7.04
CA VAL A 297 -16.86 -34.50 -8.28
C VAL A 297 -15.51 -34.27 -8.97
N PRO A 298 -15.48 -33.96 -10.29
CA PRO A 298 -14.24 -33.52 -10.92
C PRO A 298 -13.79 -32.17 -10.34
N ILE A 299 -12.49 -31.92 -10.29
CA ILE A 299 -11.88 -30.74 -9.65
C ILE A 299 -11.93 -29.52 -10.57
N ARG A 300 -12.23 -28.34 -10.01
CA ARG A 300 -12.13 -27.03 -10.67
C ARG A 300 -10.95 -26.24 -10.11
N VAL A 301 -10.10 -25.70 -10.98
CA VAL A 301 -8.79 -25.16 -10.59
C VAL A 301 -8.53 -23.78 -11.17
N ILE A 302 -7.97 -22.88 -10.34
CA ILE A 302 -7.30 -21.66 -10.79
C ILE A 302 -5.80 -21.84 -10.55
N GLY A 303 -4.96 -21.74 -11.59
CA GLY A 303 -3.52 -22.00 -11.50
C GLY A 303 -2.65 -20.91 -12.13
N ASP A 304 -1.45 -20.67 -11.59
CA ASP A 304 -0.48 -19.76 -12.22
C ASP A 304 0.17 -20.33 -13.48
N THR A 305 0.43 -21.65 -13.51
CA THR A 305 1.04 -22.37 -14.64
C THR A 305 0.24 -23.62 -14.95
N ASN A 306 0.58 -24.33 -16.03
CA ASN A 306 -0.03 -25.63 -16.37
C ASN A 306 0.52 -26.81 -15.55
N ALA A 307 1.48 -26.59 -14.63
CA ALA A 307 2.12 -27.67 -13.88
C ALA A 307 1.12 -28.51 -13.06
N ALA A 308 0.15 -27.86 -12.39
CA ALA A 308 -0.87 -28.58 -11.65
C ALA A 308 -1.80 -29.38 -12.58
N LEU A 309 -2.16 -28.85 -13.75
CA LEU A 309 -2.97 -29.58 -14.75
C LEU A 309 -2.27 -30.86 -15.22
N SER A 310 -0.98 -30.77 -15.58
CA SER A 310 -0.15 -31.92 -15.98
C SER A 310 -0.18 -33.02 -14.91
N VAL A 311 0.01 -32.64 -13.64
CA VAL A 311 0.06 -33.57 -12.51
C VAL A 311 -1.31 -34.17 -12.19
N LEU A 312 -2.40 -33.38 -12.23
CA LEU A 312 -3.76 -33.86 -11.99
C LEU A 312 -4.15 -34.94 -13.02
N LYS A 313 -3.87 -34.69 -14.30
CA LYS A 313 -4.07 -35.67 -15.39
C LYS A 313 -3.22 -36.93 -15.18
N LYS A 314 -1.92 -36.78 -14.88
CA LYS A 314 -1.04 -37.92 -14.56
C LYS A 314 -1.59 -38.78 -13.42
N LYS A 315 -2.24 -38.15 -12.43
CA LYS A 315 -2.85 -38.80 -11.27
C LYS A 315 -4.23 -39.38 -11.53
N LYS A 316 -4.80 -39.22 -12.74
CA LYS A 316 -6.16 -39.62 -13.09
C LYS A 316 -7.20 -38.98 -12.17
N ILE A 317 -7.02 -37.72 -11.83
CA ILE A 317 -8.04 -36.92 -11.15
C ILE A 317 -8.80 -36.18 -12.25
N ALA A 318 -10.11 -36.42 -12.34
CA ALA A 318 -10.94 -35.77 -13.34
C ALA A 318 -10.97 -34.25 -13.09
N VAL A 319 -10.70 -33.45 -14.13
CA VAL A 319 -10.69 -31.98 -14.07
C VAL A 319 -11.88 -31.47 -14.87
N ASP A 320 -12.77 -30.72 -14.22
CA ASP A 320 -13.92 -30.08 -14.87
C ASP A 320 -13.50 -28.78 -15.56
N LEU A 321 -12.74 -27.94 -14.83
CA LEU A 321 -12.30 -26.63 -15.29
C LEU A 321 -10.88 -26.33 -14.80
N TYR A 322 -10.04 -25.76 -15.66
CA TYR A 322 -8.71 -25.29 -15.31
C TYR A 322 -8.46 -23.92 -15.95
N CYS A 323 -8.33 -22.88 -15.13
CA CYS A 323 -8.14 -21.51 -15.58
C CYS A 323 -6.74 -21.02 -15.19
N THR A 324 -5.98 -20.53 -16.17
CA THR A 324 -4.70 -19.84 -15.92
C THR A 324 -4.83 -18.32 -15.96
N GLU A 325 -5.74 -17.80 -16.79
CA GLU A 325 -6.04 -16.38 -17.03
C GLU A 325 -7.51 -16.25 -17.47
N SER A 326 -8.11 -15.04 -17.43
CA SER A 326 -9.48 -14.79 -17.90
C SER A 326 -9.64 -15.04 -19.41
N SER A 327 -10.79 -15.57 -19.79
CA SER A 327 -11.21 -15.87 -21.17
C SER A 327 -11.31 -14.65 -22.10
N GLN A 328 -11.23 -13.41 -21.58
CA GLN A 328 -11.43 -12.18 -22.36
C GLN A 328 -10.18 -11.64 -23.09
N LEU A 329 -9.08 -12.38 -23.15
CA LEU A 329 -7.84 -11.95 -23.83
C LEU A 329 -7.53 -12.79 -25.07
N GLN A 330 -8.36 -12.64 -26.11
CA GLN A 330 -7.97 -12.90 -27.50
C GLN A 330 -8.35 -11.72 -28.39
N GLU A 331 -7.79 -10.53 -28.15
CA GLU A 331 -7.59 -9.58 -29.24
C GLU A 331 -6.14 -9.04 -29.23
N PRO A 332 -5.44 -9.09 -30.37
CA PRO A 332 -4.11 -8.53 -30.50
C PRO A 332 -4.23 -7.03 -30.74
N SER A 333 -4.29 -6.24 -29.68
CA SER A 333 -4.05 -4.81 -29.79
C SER A 333 -3.13 -4.30 -28.69
N THR A 334 -2.08 -3.64 -29.15
CA THR A 334 -1.01 -2.99 -28.41
C THR A 334 -1.55 -2.05 -27.33
N SER A 335 -1.58 -2.51 -26.07
CA SER A 335 -1.75 -1.64 -24.90
C SER A 335 -1.35 -2.39 -23.63
N LYS A 336 -0.35 -1.84 -22.94
CA LYS A 336 0.21 -2.31 -21.66
C LYS A 336 -0.88 -2.44 -20.58
N ARG A 337 -1.51 -3.63 -20.46
CA ARG A 337 -2.50 -3.97 -19.43
C ARG A 337 -2.00 -5.03 -18.43
N HIS A 338 -0.69 -5.23 -18.31
CA HIS A 338 -0.08 -6.23 -17.41
C HIS A 338 0.02 -5.81 -15.92
N ASP A 339 -0.57 -4.68 -15.51
CA ASP A 339 -0.30 -4.05 -14.20
C ASP A 339 -1.45 -4.13 -13.17
N LEU A 340 -2.56 -4.80 -13.48
CA LEU A 340 -3.66 -4.99 -12.54
C LEU A 340 -3.68 -6.46 -12.11
N TYR A 341 -3.44 -6.73 -10.81
CA TYR A 341 -3.49 -8.07 -10.21
C TYR A 341 -4.87 -8.76 -10.27
N THR A 342 -5.77 -8.29 -11.13
CA THR A 342 -7.19 -8.63 -11.23
C THR A 342 -7.45 -9.50 -12.45
N ASP A 343 -7.01 -10.75 -12.36
CA ASP A 343 -7.15 -11.69 -13.49
C ASP A 343 -8.59 -12.17 -13.70
N PHE A 344 -9.48 -11.97 -12.73
CA PHE A 344 -10.86 -12.48 -12.73
C PHE A 344 -11.80 -11.45 -12.09
N SER A 345 -13.01 -11.28 -12.65
CA SER A 345 -14.09 -10.51 -12.03
C SER A 345 -14.78 -11.30 -10.90
N ASP A 346 -15.61 -10.61 -10.11
CA ASP A 346 -16.44 -11.27 -9.09
C ASP A 346 -17.36 -12.31 -9.74
N GLU A 347 -17.94 -12.02 -10.90
CA GLU A 347 -18.77 -12.97 -11.67
C GLU A 347 -17.96 -14.19 -12.11
N GLU A 348 -16.74 -14.00 -12.63
CA GLU A 348 -15.87 -15.11 -13.04
C GLU A 348 -15.51 -16.01 -11.86
N PHE A 349 -15.26 -15.45 -10.66
CA PHE A 349 -15.04 -16.28 -9.46
C PHE A 349 -16.26 -17.16 -9.12
N HIS A 350 -17.47 -16.62 -9.26
CA HIS A 350 -18.71 -17.38 -9.03
C HIS A 350 -18.91 -18.46 -10.10
N GLU A 351 -18.66 -18.15 -11.38
CA GLU A 351 -18.77 -19.12 -12.47
C GLU A 351 -17.75 -20.25 -12.34
N ILE A 352 -16.49 -19.91 -12.02
CA ILE A 352 -15.41 -20.89 -11.85
C ILE A 352 -15.61 -21.73 -10.60
N SER A 353 -16.12 -21.15 -9.49
CA SER A 353 -16.30 -21.81 -8.19
C SER A 353 -15.17 -22.81 -7.87
N ALA A 354 -13.93 -22.32 -7.83
CA ALA A 354 -12.74 -23.17 -7.80
C ALA A 354 -12.64 -23.99 -6.49
N ASP A 355 -12.26 -25.26 -6.64
CA ASP A 355 -11.92 -26.17 -5.55
C ASP A 355 -10.46 -26.07 -5.13
N PHE A 356 -9.59 -25.65 -6.06
CA PHE A 356 -8.15 -25.61 -5.86
C PHE A 356 -7.52 -24.37 -6.48
N VAL A 357 -6.66 -23.69 -5.72
CA VAL A 357 -5.86 -22.55 -6.20
C VAL A 357 -4.38 -22.87 -6.11
N PHE A 358 -3.69 -22.85 -7.25
CA PHE A 358 -2.26 -23.15 -7.37
C PHE A 358 -1.46 -21.89 -7.75
N GLY A 359 -0.36 -21.66 -7.06
CA GLY A 359 0.61 -20.64 -7.44
C GLY A 359 2.05 -21.03 -7.15
N SER A 360 2.95 -20.39 -7.88
CA SER A 360 4.38 -20.64 -7.73
C SER A 360 5.21 -19.44 -8.15
N PHE A 361 6.40 -19.33 -7.56
CA PHE A 361 7.39 -18.34 -7.99
C PHE A 361 8.81 -18.92 -7.91
N PHE A 362 9.46 -19.00 -9.06
CA PHE A 362 10.86 -19.41 -9.21
C PHE A 362 11.66 -18.29 -9.85
N VAL A 363 12.88 -18.05 -9.36
CA VAL A 363 13.73 -16.96 -9.84
C VAL A 363 14.11 -17.25 -11.30
N PRO A 364 13.79 -16.36 -12.26
CA PRO A 364 14.22 -16.54 -13.64
C PRO A 364 15.75 -16.43 -13.73
N SER A 365 16.39 -17.31 -14.49
CA SER A 365 17.85 -17.33 -14.66
C SER A 365 18.43 -16.00 -15.19
N SER A 366 17.59 -15.13 -15.77
CA SER A 366 17.97 -13.83 -16.33
C SER A 366 18.09 -12.69 -15.30
N VAL A 367 17.61 -12.88 -14.06
CA VAL A 367 17.47 -11.79 -13.06
C VAL A 367 18.16 -12.12 -11.72
N VAL A 368 18.95 -13.20 -11.67
CA VAL A 368 19.53 -13.76 -10.43
C VAL A 368 20.38 -12.74 -9.66
N ASP A 369 21.03 -11.80 -10.34
CA ASP A 369 21.94 -10.82 -9.72
C ASP A 369 21.25 -9.53 -9.24
N ASP A 370 19.95 -9.35 -9.49
CA ASP A 370 19.21 -8.12 -9.14
C ASP A 370 18.09 -8.41 -8.12
N ARG A 371 18.47 -8.38 -6.84
CA ARG A 371 17.56 -8.70 -5.73
C ARG A 371 16.31 -7.81 -5.71
N GLU A 372 16.41 -6.55 -6.09
CA GLU A 372 15.26 -5.62 -6.09
C GLU A 372 14.23 -6.06 -7.13
N LYS A 373 14.66 -6.38 -8.35
CA LYS A 373 13.78 -6.91 -9.40
C LYS A 373 13.20 -8.28 -9.06
N VAL A 374 13.96 -9.14 -8.39
CA VAL A 374 13.46 -10.44 -7.92
C VAL A 374 12.34 -10.24 -6.89
N LEU A 375 12.51 -9.31 -5.94
CA LEU A 375 11.50 -8.99 -4.93
C LEU A 375 10.24 -8.35 -5.54
N GLU A 376 10.40 -7.49 -6.54
CA GLU A 376 9.28 -6.91 -7.29
C GLU A 376 8.51 -8.01 -8.04
N SER A 377 9.20 -8.87 -8.78
CA SER A 377 8.59 -9.98 -9.53
C SER A 377 7.90 -10.99 -8.60
N PHE A 378 8.53 -11.30 -7.46
CA PHE A 378 7.95 -12.16 -6.43
C PHE A 378 6.68 -11.54 -5.87
N SER A 379 6.73 -10.25 -5.49
CA SER A 379 5.58 -9.54 -4.94
C SER A 379 4.42 -9.57 -5.91
N THR A 380 4.70 -9.32 -7.19
CA THR A 380 3.69 -9.35 -8.24
C THR A 380 3.02 -10.71 -8.37
N SER A 381 3.81 -11.78 -8.47
CA SER A 381 3.31 -13.16 -8.52
C SER A 381 2.51 -13.53 -7.26
N PHE A 382 3.05 -13.22 -6.08
CA PHE A 382 2.43 -13.60 -4.81
C PHE A 382 1.12 -12.86 -4.54
N TYR A 383 1.05 -11.55 -4.82
CA TYR A 383 -0.21 -10.81 -4.66
C TYR A 383 -1.27 -11.21 -5.67
N ARG A 384 -0.88 -11.57 -6.88
CA ARG A 384 -1.78 -12.17 -7.87
C ARG A 384 -2.34 -13.50 -7.38
N PHE A 385 -1.49 -14.39 -6.85
CA PHE A 385 -1.94 -15.61 -6.19
C PHE A 385 -2.90 -15.33 -5.02
N LEU A 386 -2.59 -14.35 -4.17
CA LEU A 386 -3.46 -13.97 -3.05
C LEU A 386 -4.81 -13.43 -3.53
N TYR A 387 -4.84 -12.66 -4.61
CA TYR A 387 -6.07 -12.17 -5.21
C TYR A 387 -6.95 -13.34 -5.66
N ARG A 388 -6.39 -14.27 -6.45
CA ARG A 388 -7.06 -15.50 -6.91
C ARG A 388 -7.58 -16.33 -5.74
N LEU A 389 -6.74 -16.55 -4.73
CA LEU A 389 -7.09 -17.33 -3.54
C LEU A 389 -8.23 -16.68 -2.75
N ASN A 390 -8.17 -15.37 -2.53
CA ASN A 390 -9.18 -14.68 -1.74
C ASN A 390 -10.50 -14.52 -2.50
N GLY A 391 -10.46 -14.24 -3.80
CA GLY A 391 -11.66 -14.19 -4.64
C GLY A 391 -12.37 -15.54 -4.69
N ALA A 392 -11.64 -16.62 -4.95
CA ALA A 392 -12.21 -17.97 -4.95
C ALA A 392 -12.79 -18.37 -3.58
N ARG A 393 -12.19 -17.93 -2.46
CA ARG A 393 -12.68 -18.18 -1.10
C ARG A 393 -14.00 -17.49 -0.76
N VAL A 394 -14.38 -16.42 -1.47
CA VAL A 394 -15.70 -15.80 -1.32
C VAL A 394 -16.79 -16.80 -1.71
N VAL A 395 -16.52 -17.60 -2.73
CA VAL A 395 -17.44 -18.60 -3.29
C VAL A 395 -17.31 -19.93 -2.57
N MET A 396 -16.07 -20.41 -2.40
CA MET A 396 -15.77 -21.69 -1.76
C MET A 396 -14.77 -21.52 -0.61
N PRO A 397 -15.27 -21.24 0.61
CA PRO A 397 -14.44 -21.07 1.79
C PRO A 397 -13.41 -22.16 2.09
N SER A 398 -13.77 -23.42 1.83
CA SER A 398 -12.99 -24.60 2.20
C SER A 398 -12.08 -25.13 1.09
N LEU A 399 -11.84 -24.33 0.03
CA LEU A 399 -11.01 -24.74 -1.11
C LEU A 399 -9.56 -25.09 -0.69
N PHE A 400 -8.92 -25.95 -1.48
CA PHE A 400 -7.50 -26.26 -1.33
C PHE A 400 -6.64 -25.17 -1.97
N PHE A 401 -5.48 -24.88 -1.40
CA PHE A 401 -4.49 -24.03 -2.02
C PHE A 401 -3.09 -24.63 -1.93
N PHE A 402 -2.26 -24.30 -2.91
CA PHE A 402 -0.86 -24.69 -2.92
C PHE A 402 -0.02 -23.55 -3.48
N TYR A 403 0.85 -22.99 -2.64
CA TYR A 403 1.83 -22.00 -3.04
C TYR A 403 3.24 -22.54 -2.79
N MET A 404 4.15 -22.39 -3.76
CA MET A 404 5.56 -22.73 -3.56
C MET A 404 6.49 -21.67 -4.11
N SER A 405 7.67 -21.56 -3.52
CA SER A 405 8.67 -20.64 -4.01
C SER A 405 10.10 -21.08 -3.73
N ASP A 406 10.98 -20.58 -4.57
CA ASP A 406 12.41 -20.76 -4.51
C ASP A 406 13.02 -20.34 -3.17
N GLY A 407 13.85 -21.21 -2.58
CA GLY A 407 14.55 -20.92 -1.34
C GLY A 407 15.72 -19.96 -1.48
N GLU A 408 16.23 -19.71 -2.69
CA GLU A 408 17.43 -18.89 -2.92
C GLU A 408 17.27 -17.43 -2.46
N PHE A 409 16.08 -16.85 -2.60
CA PHE A 409 15.81 -15.47 -2.19
C PHE A 409 14.89 -15.36 -0.95
N MET A 410 14.40 -16.49 -0.42
CA MET A 410 13.44 -16.55 0.69
C MET A 410 14.11 -16.36 2.07
N ASP A 411 14.32 -15.11 2.44
CA ASP A 411 14.74 -14.73 3.80
C ASP A 411 13.60 -14.84 4.84
N ASP A 412 13.94 -14.70 6.13
CA ASP A 412 12.98 -14.82 7.24
C ASP A 412 11.87 -13.78 7.19
N GLU A 413 12.15 -12.62 6.59
CA GLU A 413 11.22 -11.51 6.47
C GLU A 413 10.14 -11.82 5.43
N ILE A 414 10.53 -12.31 4.25
CA ILE A 414 9.61 -12.76 3.20
C ILE A 414 8.79 -13.97 3.67
N LYS A 415 9.43 -14.96 4.31
CA LYS A 415 8.73 -16.14 4.84
C LYS A 415 7.68 -15.73 5.87
N SER A 416 8.02 -14.84 6.80
CA SER A 416 7.08 -14.30 7.79
C SER A 416 5.90 -13.59 7.11
N ARG A 417 6.15 -12.83 6.03
CA ARG A 417 5.10 -12.18 5.24
C ARG A 417 4.16 -13.18 4.61
N VAL A 418 4.67 -14.19 3.90
CA VAL A 418 3.85 -15.24 3.27
C VAL A 418 3.01 -15.97 4.34
N MET A 419 3.62 -16.30 5.48
CA MET A 419 2.92 -16.92 6.62
C MET A 419 1.79 -16.03 7.19
N GLN A 420 1.97 -14.72 7.23
CA GLN A 420 0.92 -13.80 7.70
C GLN A 420 -0.30 -13.76 6.80
N PHE A 421 -0.12 -13.94 5.48
CA PHE A 421 -1.22 -13.99 4.52
C PHE A 421 -1.85 -15.39 4.43
N LEU A 422 -1.02 -16.44 4.30
CA LEU A 422 -1.51 -17.81 4.08
C LEU A 422 -1.87 -18.56 5.36
N ARG A 423 -1.42 -18.07 6.53
CA ARG A 423 -1.71 -18.62 7.87
C ARG A 423 -1.28 -20.08 8.07
N VAL A 424 -0.30 -20.53 7.27
CA VAL A 424 0.32 -21.85 7.40
C VAL A 424 1.84 -21.67 7.50
N ASP A 425 2.48 -22.50 8.32
CA ASP A 425 3.94 -22.58 8.34
C ASP A 425 4.44 -23.22 7.05
N PRO A 426 5.59 -22.79 6.51
CA PRO A 426 6.16 -23.43 5.34
C PRO A 426 6.60 -24.87 5.64
N ILE A 427 6.43 -25.74 4.67
CA ILE A 427 7.17 -27.00 4.58
C ILE A 427 8.41 -26.74 3.69
N ILE A 428 9.56 -27.19 4.15
CA ILE A 428 10.84 -27.07 3.44
C ILE A 428 11.08 -28.37 2.69
N VAL A 429 11.02 -28.33 1.35
CA VAL A 429 11.43 -29.43 0.48
C VAL A 429 12.91 -29.27 0.17
N MET A 430 13.70 -30.21 0.66
CA MET A 430 15.16 -30.20 0.53
C MET A 430 15.57 -31.09 -0.64
N PHE A 431 16.08 -30.48 -1.70
CA PHE A 431 16.85 -31.13 -2.76
C PHE A 431 18.35 -31.02 -2.45
N PRO A 432 19.22 -31.84 -3.08
CA PRO A 432 20.67 -31.82 -2.81
C PRO A 432 21.35 -30.45 -2.97
N LEU A 433 20.85 -29.61 -3.87
CA LEU A 433 21.47 -28.31 -4.21
C LEU A 433 20.55 -27.11 -3.93
N LYS A 434 19.32 -27.34 -3.47
CA LYS A 434 18.29 -26.29 -3.40
C LYS A 434 17.19 -26.63 -2.41
N ASN A 435 16.70 -25.61 -1.71
CA ASN A 435 15.52 -25.74 -0.86
C ASN A 435 14.34 -25.02 -1.53
N ILE A 436 13.15 -25.59 -1.42
CA ILE A 436 11.89 -24.98 -1.85
C ILE A 436 10.99 -24.85 -0.63
N TYR A 437 10.37 -23.69 -0.47
CA TYR A 437 9.39 -23.46 0.58
C TYR A 437 7.98 -23.61 -0.02
N LEU A 438 7.12 -24.38 0.64
CA LEU A 438 5.72 -24.55 0.23
C LEU A 438 4.76 -24.25 1.36
N TRP A 439 3.63 -23.64 1.01
CA TRP A 439 2.53 -23.28 1.89
C TRP A 439 1.26 -23.86 1.31
N THR A 440 0.59 -24.72 2.07
CA THR A 440 -0.60 -25.42 1.59
C THR A 440 -1.49 -25.87 2.73
N ASN A 441 -2.79 -26.00 2.45
CA ASN A 441 -3.75 -26.72 3.30
C ASN A 441 -4.13 -28.10 2.73
N VAL A 442 -3.45 -28.56 1.67
CA VAL A 442 -3.57 -29.95 1.20
C VAL A 442 -3.10 -30.88 2.31
N PRO A 443 -3.78 -32.03 2.55
CA PRO A 443 -3.41 -32.92 3.65
C PRO A 443 -1.94 -33.35 3.58
N PRO A 444 -1.25 -33.49 4.73
CA PRO A 444 0.17 -33.81 4.74
C PRO A 444 0.42 -35.24 4.22
N ILE A 445 1.51 -35.40 3.47
CA ILE A 445 2.02 -36.71 3.04
C ILE A 445 2.91 -37.35 4.12
N LYS A 446 3.06 -38.68 4.06
CA LYS A 446 4.00 -39.40 4.93
C LYS A 446 5.44 -38.95 4.66
N GLY A 447 6.24 -38.84 5.73
CA GLY A 447 7.68 -38.57 5.65
C GLY A 447 8.10 -37.13 5.95
N ILE A 448 7.15 -36.20 6.15
CA ILE A 448 7.45 -34.85 6.63
C ILE A 448 7.86 -34.92 8.11
N LYS A 449 9.05 -34.45 8.46
CA LYS A 449 9.57 -34.38 9.84
C LYS A 449 10.00 -32.96 10.15
N ASN A 450 9.50 -32.37 11.23
CA ASN A 450 9.80 -30.98 11.62
C ASN A 450 9.59 -29.99 10.46
N ARG A 451 8.50 -30.14 9.70
CA ARG A 451 8.20 -29.35 8.49
C ARG A 451 9.24 -29.47 7.37
N LYS A 452 10.12 -30.48 7.40
CA LYS A 452 11.11 -30.74 6.36
C LYS A 452 10.78 -32.04 5.64
N TYR A 453 10.99 -32.05 4.32
CA TYR A 453 10.82 -33.22 3.47
C TYR A 453 12.03 -33.35 2.55
N SER A 454 12.76 -34.46 2.65
CA SER A 454 13.89 -34.73 1.76
C SER A 454 13.38 -35.38 0.47
N MET A 455 13.71 -34.77 -0.67
CA MET A 455 13.23 -35.20 -1.97
C MET A 455 14.41 -35.48 -2.92
N LYS A 456 14.36 -36.63 -3.58
CA LYS A 456 15.26 -36.92 -4.70
C LYS A 456 14.66 -36.33 -5.97
N ARG A 457 15.46 -35.58 -6.72
CA ARG A 457 15.01 -34.90 -7.93
C ARG A 457 14.74 -35.90 -9.05
N ASN A 458 13.57 -35.84 -9.67
CA ASN A 458 13.31 -36.51 -10.94
C ASN A 458 13.70 -35.56 -12.09
N LEU A 459 14.84 -35.83 -12.73
CA LEU A 459 15.38 -34.98 -13.80
C LEU A 459 14.51 -34.94 -15.07
N HIS A 460 13.49 -35.80 -15.18
CA HIS A 460 12.55 -35.80 -16.31
C HIS A 460 11.34 -34.87 -16.13
N LEU A 461 11.17 -34.27 -14.94
CA LEU A 461 10.07 -33.36 -14.64
C LEU A 461 10.61 -31.99 -14.31
N GLU A 462 9.88 -30.93 -14.61
CA GLU A 462 10.12 -29.61 -14.03
C GLU A 462 10.02 -29.65 -12.50
N ILE A 463 10.69 -28.73 -11.80
CA ILE A 463 10.77 -28.77 -10.33
C ILE A 463 9.38 -28.62 -9.69
N GLU A 464 8.53 -27.80 -10.30
CA GLU A 464 7.13 -27.61 -9.92
C GLU A 464 6.36 -28.94 -10.02
N GLU A 465 6.42 -29.59 -11.18
CA GLU A 465 5.69 -30.83 -11.44
C GLU A 465 6.15 -31.97 -10.54
N ASP A 466 7.45 -32.07 -10.26
CA ASP A 466 8.03 -33.09 -9.37
C ASP A 466 7.48 -32.92 -7.94
N ILE A 467 7.47 -31.69 -7.41
CA ILE A 467 6.92 -31.39 -6.09
C ILE A 467 5.41 -31.67 -6.07
N LEU A 468 4.66 -31.16 -7.04
CA LEU A 468 3.21 -31.37 -7.13
C LEU A 468 2.86 -32.85 -7.25
N ASP A 469 3.61 -33.65 -8.02
CA ASP A 469 3.39 -35.09 -8.14
C ASP A 469 3.54 -35.79 -6.79
N LYS A 470 4.37 -35.29 -5.88
CA LYS A 470 4.41 -35.85 -4.53
C LYS A 470 3.28 -35.32 -3.64
N PHE A 471 3.07 -34.01 -3.61
CA PHE A 471 2.24 -33.36 -2.61
C PHE A 471 0.73 -33.33 -2.93
N LEU A 472 0.34 -33.50 -4.19
CA LEU A 472 -1.07 -33.59 -4.58
C LEU A 472 -1.66 -35.00 -4.50
N GLU A 473 -0.88 -36.00 -4.08
CA GLU A 473 -1.35 -37.38 -3.90
C GLU A 473 -2.63 -37.49 -3.03
N PRO A 474 -2.78 -36.74 -1.93
CA PRO A 474 -3.99 -36.79 -1.10
C PRO A 474 -5.28 -36.39 -1.82
N LEU A 475 -5.20 -35.57 -2.89
CA LEU A 475 -6.39 -35.07 -3.60
C LEU A 475 -7.22 -36.20 -4.25
N LYS A 476 -6.61 -37.36 -4.53
CA LYS A 476 -7.32 -38.57 -5.02
C LYS A 476 -8.42 -39.06 -4.06
N ASN A 477 -8.31 -38.71 -2.79
CA ASN A 477 -9.30 -39.07 -1.78
C ASN A 477 -10.54 -38.17 -1.82
N PHE A 478 -10.43 -36.98 -2.42
CA PHE A 478 -11.47 -35.94 -2.41
C PHE A 478 -12.21 -35.83 -3.74
N TYR A 479 -11.51 -36.03 -4.88
CA TYR A 479 -12.07 -35.79 -6.21
C TYR A 479 -12.27 -37.06 -7.03
N LYS A 480 -13.11 -36.96 -8.05
CA LYS A 480 -13.47 -38.04 -8.97
C LYS A 480 -12.22 -38.54 -9.71
N LYS A 481 -12.14 -39.85 -9.89
CA LYS A 481 -11.12 -40.44 -10.76
C LYS A 481 -11.58 -40.38 -12.22
N GLU A 482 -10.65 -40.06 -13.11
CA GLU A 482 -10.82 -40.11 -14.56
C GLU A 482 -10.76 -41.55 -15.08
#